data_AF-A0A2E8TMT4-F1
#
_entry.id   AF-A0A2E8TMT4-F1
#
_cell.length_a   1.000
_cell.length_b   1.000
_cell.length_c   1.000
_cell.angle_alpha   90.00
_cell.angle_beta   90.00
_cell.angle_gamma   90.00
#
_symmetry.space_group_name_H-M   'P 1'
#
loop_
_entity.id
_entity.type
_entity.pdbx_description
1 polymer ?
#
loop_
_entity_poly.entity_id
_entity_poly.type
_entity_poly.pdbx_seq_one_letter_code
_entity_poly.pdbx_strand_id
1 'polypeptide(L)'
;MNILKKIGFYRVPIFKQEEIRENIFSSYKKPLSKLLDKKEFSSSISEFINLLKQYGEVPVGEFLWDLKLDNDKRYLKLLNPYGDRTYSDFSINDESIFKRKGLYSFCSDKEIKYIGRCRTNYKDRINNGYGRIAPRNCYIGGQSTNCRINHLFTKERDQIGFFVLPMEDITEIEALEKKLIKELNPPWNIQKS
;
A
#
# COMPACT_ATOMS: atom_id res chain seq x y z
N MET A 1 -20.86 11.16 2.36
CA MET A 1 -21.51 10.06 1.58
C MET A 1 -22.49 10.52 0.48
N ASN A 2 -23.34 11.54 0.69
CA ASN A 2 -24.29 11.97 -0.36
C ASN A 2 -23.61 12.40 -1.67
N ILE A 3 -22.40 12.99 -1.59
CA ILE A 3 -21.67 13.41 -2.78
C ILE A 3 -21.21 12.23 -3.65
N LEU A 4 -20.65 11.17 -3.06
CA LEU A 4 -20.25 9.96 -3.78
C LEU A 4 -21.43 9.28 -4.46
N LYS A 5 -22.56 9.16 -3.75
CA LYS A 5 -23.79 8.61 -4.33
C LYS A 5 -24.30 9.45 -5.51
N LYS A 6 -24.25 10.78 -5.41
CA LYS A 6 -24.60 11.69 -6.53
C LYS A 6 -23.70 11.51 -7.74
N ILE A 7 -22.42 11.17 -7.54
CA ILE A 7 -21.44 10.88 -8.61
C ILE A 7 -21.62 9.45 -9.15
N GLY A 8 -22.45 8.61 -8.52
CA GLY A 8 -22.74 7.24 -8.96
C GLY A 8 -21.90 6.16 -8.26
N PHE A 9 -21.08 6.52 -7.26
CA PHE A 9 -20.41 5.51 -6.45
C PHE A 9 -21.42 4.74 -5.60
N TYR A 10 -21.26 3.42 -5.54
CA TYR A 10 -22.01 2.56 -4.63
C TYR A 10 -21.09 1.82 -3.65
N ARG A 11 -21.65 1.49 -2.49
CA ARG A 11 -20.90 0.85 -1.40
C ARG A 11 -20.70 -0.63 -1.71
N VAL A 12 -19.51 -1.13 -1.45
CA VAL A 12 -19.16 -2.56 -1.54
C VAL A 12 -18.66 -3.02 -0.17
N PRO A 13 -19.16 -4.16 0.36
CA PRO A 13 -18.65 -4.72 1.60
C PRO A 13 -17.15 -5.03 1.54
N ILE A 14 -16.42 -4.66 2.58
CA ILE A 14 -15.04 -5.11 2.82
C ILE A 14 -15.05 -6.07 4.00
N PHE A 15 -14.40 -7.21 3.81
CA PHE A 15 -14.08 -8.19 4.83
C PHE A 15 -12.73 -7.84 5.42
N LYS A 16 -12.65 -7.79 6.76
CA LYS A 16 -11.45 -7.41 7.50
C LYS A 16 -11.05 -8.62 8.33
N GLN A 17 -9.76 -8.96 8.33
CA GLN A 17 -9.23 -9.91 9.31
C GLN A 17 -9.02 -9.18 10.64
N GLU A 18 -9.10 -9.92 11.75
CA GLU A 18 -8.90 -9.35 13.08
C GLU A 18 -7.44 -9.03 13.37
N GLU A 19 -6.51 -9.81 12.79
CA GLU A 19 -5.08 -9.68 13.04
C GLU A 19 -4.53 -8.35 12.51
N ILE A 20 -3.87 -7.61 13.40
CA ILE A 20 -2.96 -6.52 13.03
C ILE A 20 -1.56 -7.09 12.90
N ARG A 21 -0.92 -6.83 11.78
CA ARG A 21 0.39 -7.36 11.40
C ARG A 21 1.44 -6.27 11.49
N GLU A 22 2.56 -6.60 12.12
CA GLU A 22 3.73 -5.74 12.25
C GLU A 22 4.96 -6.44 11.67
N ASN A 23 6.06 -5.70 11.50
CA ASN A 23 7.35 -6.24 11.07
C ASN A 23 7.28 -7.08 9.78
N ILE A 24 6.32 -6.81 8.88
CA ILE A 24 6.07 -7.66 7.69
C ILE A 24 7.33 -7.84 6.84
N PHE A 25 8.20 -6.82 6.78
CA PHE A 25 9.48 -6.87 6.08
C PHE A 25 10.36 -8.06 6.52
N SER A 26 10.31 -8.46 7.79
CA SER A 26 11.17 -9.50 8.39
C SER A 26 11.02 -10.87 7.75
N SER A 27 9.85 -11.14 7.14
CA SER A 27 9.56 -12.40 6.48
C SER A 27 10.08 -12.46 5.03
N TYR A 28 10.79 -11.44 4.53
CA TYR A 28 11.32 -11.46 3.17
C TYR A 28 12.56 -12.35 3.04
N LYS A 29 12.42 -13.47 2.33
CA LYS A 29 13.44 -14.52 2.24
C LYS A 29 14.48 -14.36 1.13
N LYS A 30 14.52 -13.23 0.42
CA LYS A 30 15.57 -13.02 -0.59
C LYS A 30 16.94 -12.79 0.06
N PRO A 31 18.03 -13.31 -0.49
CA PRO A 31 19.37 -13.00 -0.02
C PRO A 31 19.65 -11.49 -0.06
N LEU A 32 20.36 -10.99 0.94
CA LEU A 32 20.75 -9.58 1.03
C LEU A 32 21.54 -9.13 -0.21
N SER A 33 22.41 -9.98 -0.76
CA SER A 33 23.21 -9.73 -1.97
C SER A 33 22.35 -9.27 -3.15
N LYS A 34 21.18 -9.90 -3.37
CA LYS A 34 20.23 -9.54 -4.44
C LYS A 34 19.60 -8.15 -4.27
N LEU A 35 19.61 -7.63 -3.06
CA LEU A 35 19.14 -6.28 -2.77
C LEU A 35 20.26 -5.24 -3.01
N LEU A 36 21.52 -5.59 -2.71
CA LEU A 36 22.69 -4.75 -2.96
C LEU A 36 22.95 -4.50 -4.45
N ASP A 37 22.58 -5.45 -5.31
CA ASP A 37 22.73 -5.33 -6.78
C ASP A 37 21.87 -4.21 -7.39
N LYS A 38 20.88 -3.70 -6.64
CA LYS A 38 19.94 -2.72 -7.16
C LYS A 38 20.41 -1.29 -6.93
N LYS A 39 20.43 -0.50 -8.01
CA LYS A 39 20.80 0.92 -8.00
C LYS A 39 20.02 1.79 -7.00
N GLU A 40 18.77 1.43 -6.71
CA GLU A 40 17.90 2.17 -5.80
C GLU A 40 18.40 2.23 -4.34
N PHE A 41 19.34 1.35 -3.96
CA PHE A 41 19.91 1.32 -2.61
C PHE A 41 21.29 1.98 -2.50
N SER A 42 21.98 2.24 -3.62
CA SER A 42 23.41 2.56 -3.64
C SER A 42 23.79 3.78 -2.77
N SER A 43 22.96 4.83 -2.78
CA SER A 43 23.15 6.01 -1.94
C SER A 43 22.76 5.78 -0.48
N SER A 44 21.76 4.94 -0.24
CA SER A 44 21.22 4.72 1.11
C SER A 44 22.10 3.81 1.95
N ILE A 45 22.93 2.98 1.32
CA ILE A 45 23.74 1.96 2.00
C ILE A 45 25.25 2.19 1.93
N SER A 46 25.71 3.23 1.25
CA SER A 46 27.13 3.46 0.95
C SER A 46 28.02 3.38 2.21
N GLU A 47 27.53 3.95 3.32
CA GLU A 47 28.23 4.00 4.62
C GLU A 47 28.42 2.64 5.30
N PHE A 48 27.63 1.62 4.94
CA PHE A 48 27.68 0.30 5.57
C PHE A 48 27.65 -0.87 4.58
N ILE A 49 27.92 -0.61 3.30
CA ILE A 49 27.89 -1.63 2.25
C ILE A 49 28.87 -2.78 2.49
N ASN A 50 30.04 -2.48 3.10
CA ASN A 50 31.03 -3.50 3.43
C ASN A 50 30.53 -4.46 4.51
N LEU A 51 29.74 -3.97 5.46
CA LEU A 51 29.05 -4.82 6.43
C LEU A 51 28.03 -5.71 5.70
N LEU A 52 27.18 -5.12 4.86
CA LEU A 52 26.13 -5.87 4.15
C LEU A 52 26.68 -6.99 3.27
N LYS A 53 27.84 -6.77 2.65
CA LYS A 53 28.52 -7.80 1.83
C LYS A 53 28.92 -9.04 2.64
N GLN A 54 29.20 -8.91 3.94
CA GLN A 54 29.54 -10.05 4.79
C GLN A 54 28.34 -10.97 5.06
N TYR A 55 27.12 -10.44 4.95
CA TYR A 55 25.86 -11.15 5.18
C TYR A 55 25.10 -11.43 3.88
N GLY A 56 25.79 -11.46 2.73
CA GLY A 56 25.16 -11.50 1.40
C GLY A 56 24.15 -12.63 1.20
N GLU A 57 24.40 -13.82 1.74
CA GLU A 57 23.52 -14.98 1.62
C GLU A 57 22.40 -15.04 2.68
N VAL A 58 22.49 -14.21 3.72
CA VAL A 58 21.46 -14.14 4.76
C VAL A 58 20.16 -13.58 4.17
N PRO A 59 18.99 -14.16 4.49
CA PRO A 59 17.71 -13.58 4.14
C PRO A 59 17.60 -12.13 4.62
N VAL A 60 17.32 -11.20 3.70
CA VAL A 60 17.31 -9.77 4.02
C VAL A 60 16.30 -9.42 5.12
N GLY A 61 15.15 -10.10 5.17
CA GLY A 61 14.17 -9.90 6.23
C GLY A 61 14.71 -10.25 7.61
N GLU A 62 15.44 -11.37 7.71
CA GLU A 62 16.07 -11.83 8.95
C GLU A 62 17.16 -10.86 9.40
N PHE A 63 18.06 -10.48 8.49
CA PHE A 63 19.10 -9.50 8.78
C PHE A 63 18.53 -8.16 9.27
N LEU A 64 17.45 -7.64 8.65
CA LEU A 64 16.83 -6.39 9.11
C LEU A 64 16.10 -6.54 10.44
N TRP A 65 15.59 -7.73 10.73
CA TRP A 65 14.95 -8.02 12.00
C TRP A 65 15.94 -8.00 13.14
N ASP A 66 17.12 -8.60 12.96
CA ASP A 66 18.19 -8.58 13.95
C ASP A 66 18.66 -7.15 14.24
N LEU A 67 18.90 -6.34 13.19
CA LEU A 67 19.21 -4.92 13.35
C LEU A 67 18.12 -4.16 14.13
N LYS A 68 16.83 -4.48 13.89
CA LYS A 68 15.73 -3.84 14.62
C LYS A 68 15.72 -4.24 16.10
N LEU A 69 15.96 -5.52 16.42
CA LEU A 69 16.07 -6.02 17.79
C LEU A 69 17.23 -5.36 18.54
N ASP A 70 18.34 -5.10 17.84
CA ASP A 70 19.51 -4.39 18.38
C ASP A 70 19.32 -2.86 18.46
N ASN A 71 18.11 -2.35 18.19
CA ASN A 71 17.80 -0.91 18.09
C ASN A 71 18.62 -0.14 17.05
N ASP A 72 19.23 -0.83 16.09
CA ASP A 72 20.04 -0.24 15.04
C ASP A 72 19.17 0.31 13.90
N LYS A 73 19.00 1.63 13.86
CA LYS A 73 18.15 2.31 12.85
C LYS A 73 18.64 2.19 11.41
N ARG A 74 19.80 1.59 11.13
CA ARG A 74 20.28 1.34 9.75
C ARG A 74 19.31 0.47 8.95
N TYR A 75 18.51 -0.41 9.57
CA TYR A 75 17.51 -1.21 8.83
C TYR A 75 16.48 -0.33 8.10
N LEU A 76 16.16 0.85 8.65
CA LEU A 76 15.21 1.78 8.02
C LEU A 76 15.73 2.33 6.69
N LYS A 77 17.06 2.39 6.49
CA LYS A 77 17.67 2.82 5.22
C LYS A 77 17.43 1.83 4.08
N LEU A 78 16.88 0.65 4.36
CA LEU A 78 16.54 -0.38 3.38
C LEU A 78 15.02 -0.51 3.16
N LEU A 79 14.22 0.19 3.94
CA LEU A 79 12.76 0.20 3.85
C LEU A 79 12.28 1.48 3.17
N ASN A 80 11.12 1.43 2.51
CA ASN A 80 10.44 2.65 2.11
C ASN A 80 9.82 3.35 3.35
N PRO A 81 9.37 4.62 3.24
CA PRO A 81 8.89 5.39 4.39
C PRO A 81 7.72 4.77 5.17
N TYR A 82 7.01 3.81 4.56
CA TYR A 82 5.87 3.11 5.13
C TYR A 82 6.14 1.63 5.33
N GLY A 83 7.39 1.16 5.19
CA GLY A 83 7.78 -0.25 5.22
C GLY A 83 7.86 -0.88 6.60
N ASP A 84 7.97 -0.05 7.64
CA ASP A 84 7.90 -0.46 9.05
C ASP A 84 6.72 0.24 9.72
N ARG A 85 5.53 -0.28 9.46
CA ARG A 85 4.24 0.21 9.98
C ARG A 85 3.38 -0.98 10.41
N THR A 86 2.27 -0.67 11.06
CA THR A 86 1.19 -1.62 11.32
C THR A 86 0.29 -1.72 10.10
N TYR A 87 -0.16 -2.94 9.82
CA TYR A 87 -0.99 -3.29 8.68
C TYR A 87 -2.13 -4.23 9.11
N SER A 88 -3.16 -4.34 8.28
CA SER A 88 -4.25 -5.30 8.46
C SER A 88 -4.56 -5.96 7.13
N ASP A 89 -5.07 -7.19 7.15
CA ASP A 89 -5.50 -7.87 5.93
C ASP A 89 -7.01 -7.61 5.71
N PHE A 90 -7.38 -7.21 4.49
CA PHE A 90 -8.76 -6.97 4.09
C PHE A 90 -9.02 -7.32 2.62
N SER A 91 -10.27 -7.62 2.27
CA SER A 91 -10.66 -7.98 0.91
C SER A 91 -12.07 -7.54 0.55
N ILE A 92 -12.32 -7.42 -0.76
CA ILE A 92 -13.67 -7.47 -1.33
C ILE A 92 -13.96 -8.90 -1.77
N ASN A 93 -15.21 -9.36 -1.56
CA ASN A 93 -15.65 -10.71 -1.97
C ASN A 93 -16.82 -10.69 -2.98
N ASP A 94 -17.20 -9.52 -3.48
CA ASP A 94 -18.26 -9.39 -4.49
C ASP A 94 -17.72 -9.71 -5.89
N GLU A 95 -17.99 -10.92 -6.36
CA GLU A 95 -17.52 -11.41 -7.66
C GLU A 95 -18.03 -10.57 -8.85
N SER A 96 -19.19 -9.92 -8.71
CA SER A 96 -19.79 -9.11 -9.79
C SER A 96 -18.92 -7.89 -10.16
N ILE A 97 -18.08 -7.43 -9.23
CA ILE A 97 -17.17 -6.31 -9.46
C ILE A 97 -15.73 -6.72 -9.70
N PHE A 98 -15.36 -7.99 -9.44
CA PHE A 98 -13.96 -8.40 -9.43
C PHE A 98 -13.21 -8.05 -10.70
N LYS A 99 -13.83 -8.32 -11.87
CA LYS A 99 -13.25 -8.11 -13.20
C LYS A 99 -13.45 -6.69 -13.74
N ARG A 100 -14.16 -5.82 -13.00
CA ARG A 100 -14.45 -4.45 -13.43
C ARG A 100 -13.30 -3.51 -13.10
N LYS A 101 -13.19 -2.44 -13.87
CA LYS A 101 -12.28 -1.31 -13.67
C LYS A 101 -13.07 -0.03 -13.40
N GLY A 102 -12.40 1.07 -13.08
CA GLY A 102 -13.04 2.33 -12.73
C GLY A 102 -12.38 3.03 -11.55
N LEU A 103 -13.16 3.81 -10.81
CA LEU A 103 -12.70 4.49 -9.59
C LEU A 103 -13.16 3.76 -8.34
N TYR A 104 -12.39 3.91 -7.27
CA TYR A 104 -12.78 3.47 -5.94
C TYR A 104 -12.44 4.53 -4.90
N SER A 105 -13.10 4.45 -3.75
CA SER A 105 -12.88 5.36 -2.64
C SER A 105 -12.95 4.66 -1.29
N PHE A 106 -12.04 5.06 -0.40
CA PHE A 106 -12.18 4.81 1.03
C PHE A 106 -12.82 6.02 1.70
N CYS A 107 -13.79 5.77 2.57
CA CYS A 107 -14.48 6.80 3.34
C CYS A 107 -14.57 6.39 4.80
N SER A 108 -14.46 7.34 5.71
CA SER A 108 -14.53 7.13 7.15
C SER A 108 -15.29 8.31 7.76
N ASP A 109 -16.24 8.01 8.65
CA ASP A 109 -17.14 9.01 9.28
C ASP A 109 -17.77 10.02 8.30
N LYS A 110 -18.20 9.52 7.14
CA LYS A 110 -18.81 10.28 6.02
C LYS A 110 -17.85 11.18 5.24
N GLU A 111 -16.57 11.29 5.64
CA GLU A 111 -15.48 11.95 4.92
C GLU A 111 -14.88 11.03 3.85
N ILE A 112 -14.56 11.59 2.69
CA ILE A 112 -13.84 10.89 1.63
C ILE A 112 -12.36 10.95 1.96
N LYS A 113 -11.77 9.80 2.32
CA LYS A 113 -10.36 9.74 2.74
C LYS A 113 -9.44 9.59 1.54
N TYR A 114 -9.82 8.76 0.58
CA TYR A 114 -9.01 8.43 -0.60
C TYR A 114 -9.87 8.23 -1.84
N ILE A 115 -9.37 8.63 -2.99
CA ILE A 115 -9.88 8.27 -4.32
C ILE A 115 -8.73 7.68 -5.12
N GLY A 116 -8.96 6.53 -5.75
CA GLY A 116 -7.96 5.92 -6.62
C GLY A 116 -8.60 5.29 -7.84
N ARG A 117 -7.78 5.13 -8.89
CA ARG A 117 -8.17 4.42 -10.10
C ARG A 117 -7.73 2.96 -10.13
N CYS A 118 -8.55 2.16 -10.76
CA CYS A 118 -8.27 0.80 -11.17
C CYS A 118 -8.42 0.71 -12.70
N ARG A 119 -7.35 0.37 -13.42
CA ARG A 119 -7.37 0.27 -14.90
C ARG A 119 -7.57 -1.17 -15.40
N THR A 120 -7.40 -2.16 -14.54
CA THR A 120 -7.46 -3.59 -14.88
C THR A 120 -8.66 -4.25 -14.22
N ASN A 121 -8.59 -4.53 -12.92
CA ASN A 121 -9.66 -5.18 -12.19
C ASN A 121 -9.60 -4.87 -10.67
N TYR A 122 -10.75 -4.68 -10.03
CA TYR A 122 -10.82 -4.30 -8.61
C TYR A 122 -10.23 -5.37 -7.68
N LYS A 123 -10.38 -6.66 -8.00
CA LYS A 123 -9.86 -7.74 -7.16
C LYS A 123 -8.36 -7.61 -6.95
N ASP A 124 -7.59 -7.41 -8.02
CA ASP A 124 -6.14 -7.29 -7.93
C ASP A 124 -5.71 -5.99 -7.27
N ARG A 125 -6.37 -4.86 -7.58
CA ARG A 125 -6.03 -3.57 -6.97
C ARG A 125 -6.28 -3.57 -5.47
N ILE A 126 -7.40 -4.15 -5.04
CA ILE A 126 -7.81 -4.16 -3.64
C ILE A 126 -7.19 -5.35 -2.92
N ASN A 127 -7.56 -6.59 -3.24
CA ASN A 127 -7.15 -7.75 -2.44
C ASN A 127 -5.65 -8.03 -2.54
N ASN A 128 -5.08 -7.99 -3.75
CA ASN A 128 -3.65 -8.27 -3.97
C ASN A 128 -2.76 -7.02 -3.80
N GLY A 129 -3.36 -5.84 -3.86
CA GLY A 129 -2.67 -4.56 -3.73
C GLY A 129 -2.67 -4.05 -2.30
N TYR A 130 -3.75 -3.35 -1.92
CA TYR A 130 -3.84 -2.69 -0.62
C TYR A 130 -4.26 -3.62 0.51
N GLY A 131 -5.04 -4.65 0.21
CA GLY A 131 -5.68 -5.55 1.15
C GLY A 131 -4.73 -6.55 1.78
N ARG A 132 -3.53 -6.73 1.21
CA ARG A 132 -2.49 -7.59 1.79
C ARG A 132 -1.11 -7.08 1.46
N ILE A 133 -0.36 -6.68 2.49
CA ILE A 133 1.02 -6.24 2.31
C ILE A 133 1.95 -7.45 2.29
N ALA A 134 2.63 -7.61 1.15
CA ALA A 134 3.71 -8.58 0.98
C ALA A 134 5.04 -7.99 1.49
N PRO A 135 5.98 -8.80 2.01
CA PRO A 135 7.25 -8.33 2.58
C PRO A 135 8.07 -7.48 1.60
N ARG A 136 8.12 -7.89 0.32
CA ARG A 136 8.79 -7.14 -0.74
C ARG A 136 8.27 -5.70 -0.90
N ASN A 137 7.02 -5.42 -0.53
CA ASN A 137 6.43 -4.10 -0.67
C ASN A 137 7.04 -3.11 0.32
N CYS A 138 7.59 -3.57 1.43
CA CYS A 138 8.13 -2.74 2.51
C CYS A 138 9.53 -2.15 2.19
N TYR A 139 10.25 -2.71 1.22
CA TYR A 139 11.61 -2.28 0.87
C TYR A 139 11.60 -1.05 -0.05
N ILE A 140 12.74 -0.35 -0.16
CA ILE A 140 12.94 0.67 -1.21
C ILE A 140 12.76 -0.01 -2.58
N GLY A 141 12.18 0.74 -3.54
CA GLY A 141 11.73 0.19 -4.83
C GLY A 141 10.50 -0.70 -4.76
N GLY A 142 10.00 -1.01 -3.57
CA GLY A 142 8.73 -1.70 -3.34
C GLY A 142 7.50 -0.81 -3.63
N GLN A 143 6.32 -1.36 -3.35
CA GLN A 143 5.04 -0.67 -3.56
C GLN A 143 4.67 0.20 -2.34
N SER A 144 5.39 1.30 -2.14
CA SER A 144 5.21 2.20 -0.97
C SER A 144 3.78 2.73 -0.83
N THR A 145 3.08 3.02 -1.95
CA THR A 145 1.67 3.42 -1.93
C THR A 145 0.79 2.35 -1.29
N ASN A 146 1.03 1.07 -1.56
CA ASN A 146 0.23 0.01 -0.94
C ASN A 146 0.45 -0.02 0.56
N CYS A 147 1.71 0.03 1.01
CA CYS A 147 2.03 0.06 2.44
C CYS A 147 1.37 1.27 3.12
N ARG A 148 1.42 2.45 2.49
CA ARG A 148 0.79 3.66 3.02
C ARG A 148 -0.72 3.53 3.13
N ILE A 149 -1.39 3.13 2.06
CA ILE A 149 -2.86 3.04 2.04
C ILE A 149 -3.36 1.97 3.01
N ASN A 150 -2.69 0.82 3.08
CA ASN A 150 -3.03 -0.20 4.07
C ASN A 150 -2.82 0.29 5.51
N HIS A 151 -1.70 0.95 5.80
CA HIS A 151 -1.44 1.52 7.12
C HIS A 151 -2.52 2.54 7.53
N LEU A 152 -2.92 3.42 6.60
CA LEU A 152 -4.00 4.39 6.84
C LEU A 152 -5.35 3.71 7.03
N PHE A 153 -5.67 2.70 6.22
CA PHE A 153 -6.85 1.86 6.41
C PHE A 153 -6.85 1.23 7.81
N THR A 154 -5.72 0.69 8.24
CA THR A 154 -5.56 0.01 9.53
C THR A 154 -5.84 0.94 10.71
N LYS A 155 -5.44 2.22 10.62
CA LYS A 155 -5.72 3.24 11.64
C LYS A 155 -7.20 3.59 11.80
N GLU A 156 -7.97 3.48 10.72
CA GLU A 156 -9.40 3.83 10.69
C GLU A 156 -10.28 2.58 10.43
N ARG A 157 -9.75 1.40 10.76
CA ARG A 157 -10.29 0.11 10.28
C ARG A 157 -11.74 -0.11 10.66
N ASP A 158 -12.22 0.40 11.79
CA ASP A 158 -13.56 0.08 12.28
C ASP A 158 -14.63 0.94 11.59
N GLN A 159 -14.31 2.19 11.26
CA GLN A 159 -15.25 3.13 10.64
C GLN A 159 -15.13 3.25 9.11
N ILE A 160 -14.13 2.60 8.51
CA ILE A 160 -13.88 2.69 7.06
C ILE A 160 -14.91 1.88 6.23
N GLY A 161 -15.43 2.54 5.21
CA GLY A 161 -16.24 1.99 4.14
C GLY A 161 -15.55 2.11 2.78
N PHE A 162 -15.98 1.26 1.85
CA PHE A 162 -15.42 1.19 0.50
C PHE A 162 -16.51 1.37 -0.54
N PHE A 163 -16.18 2.15 -1.57
CA PHE A 163 -17.10 2.53 -2.62
C PHE A 163 -16.43 2.36 -3.97
N VAL A 164 -17.20 1.96 -4.98
CA VAL A 164 -16.72 1.80 -6.35
C VAL A 164 -17.61 2.56 -7.32
N LEU A 165 -17.00 3.06 -8.39
CA LEU A 165 -17.65 3.61 -9.57
C LEU A 165 -17.04 2.89 -10.78
N PRO A 166 -17.65 1.78 -11.21
CA PRO A 166 -17.16 1.04 -12.36
C PRO A 166 -17.30 1.84 -13.66
N MET A 167 -16.28 1.81 -14.49
CA MET A 167 -16.18 2.58 -15.72
C MET A 167 -15.39 1.76 -16.76
N GLU A 168 -15.61 1.99 -18.05
CA GLU A 168 -14.95 1.23 -19.12
C GLU A 168 -13.86 2.02 -19.86
N ASP A 169 -13.98 3.34 -19.99
CA ASP A 169 -12.98 4.16 -20.67
C ASP A 169 -11.85 4.57 -19.74
N ILE A 170 -10.61 4.22 -20.09
CA ILE A 170 -9.43 4.53 -19.26
C ILE A 170 -9.17 6.04 -19.21
N THR A 171 -9.34 6.75 -20.31
CA THR A 171 -9.12 8.20 -20.38
C THR A 171 -10.09 8.93 -19.46
N GLU A 172 -11.36 8.53 -19.47
CA GLU A 172 -12.39 9.08 -18.58
C GLU A 172 -12.10 8.77 -17.11
N ILE A 173 -11.68 7.54 -16.80
CA ILE A 173 -11.26 7.16 -15.44
C ILE A 173 -10.17 8.12 -14.93
N GLU A 174 -9.17 8.40 -15.76
CA GLU A 174 -8.06 9.25 -15.35
C GLU A 174 -8.44 10.72 -15.23
N ALA A 175 -9.26 11.22 -16.16
CA ALA A 175 -9.77 12.58 -16.12
C ALA A 175 -10.65 12.79 -14.87
N LEU A 176 -11.55 11.85 -14.59
CA LEU A 176 -12.45 11.92 -13.44
C LEU A 176 -11.70 11.75 -12.12
N GLU A 177 -10.73 10.84 -12.02
CA GLU A 177 -9.88 10.72 -10.82
C GLU A 177 -9.22 12.06 -10.48
N LYS A 178 -8.55 12.69 -11.46
CA LYS A 178 -7.86 13.97 -11.27
C LYS A 178 -8.83 15.06 -10.86
N LYS A 179 -9.99 15.15 -11.52
CA LYS A 179 -11.04 16.12 -11.21
C LYS A 179 -11.52 15.95 -9.77
N LEU A 180 -11.89 14.74 -9.37
CA LEU A 180 -12.41 14.45 -8.04
C LEU A 180 -11.37 14.67 -6.94
N ILE A 181 -10.10 14.30 -7.16
CA ILE A 181 -9.04 14.58 -6.18
C ILE A 181 -8.85 16.09 -6.02
N LYS A 182 -8.86 16.86 -7.11
CA LYS A 182 -8.70 18.32 -7.07
C LYS A 182 -9.87 19.00 -6.35
N GLU A 183 -11.10 18.59 -6.65
CA GLU A 183 -12.31 19.21 -6.10
C GLU A 183 -12.59 18.81 -4.66
N LEU A 184 -12.32 17.54 -4.30
CA LEU A 184 -12.68 16.98 -3.00
C LEU A 184 -11.51 16.95 -2.01
N ASN A 185 -10.28 17.16 -2.49
CA ASN A 185 -9.04 17.16 -1.71
C ASN A 185 -8.97 16.06 -0.62
N PRO A 186 -9.09 14.75 -0.98
CA PRO A 186 -9.09 13.70 0.02
C PRO A 186 -7.74 13.65 0.77
N PRO A 187 -7.72 13.56 2.10
CA PRO A 187 -6.49 13.68 2.91
C PRO A 187 -5.46 12.59 2.63
N TRP A 188 -5.88 11.43 2.11
CA TRP A 188 -4.96 10.35 1.77
C TRP A 188 -4.46 10.42 0.33
N ASN A 189 -4.94 11.34 -0.50
CA ASN A 189 -4.35 11.59 -1.82
C ASN A 189 -3.17 12.56 -1.66
N ILE A 190 -1.94 12.07 -1.86
CA ILE A 190 -0.77 12.95 -1.88
C ILE A 190 -0.84 13.79 -3.14
N GLN A 191 -1.19 15.06 -2.98
CA GLN A 191 -1.02 16.05 -4.04
C GLN A 191 0.46 16.43 -4.08
N LYS A 192 1.11 16.22 -5.23
CA LYS A 192 2.39 16.89 -5.46
C LYS A 192 2.05 18.36 -5.71
N SER A 193 2.48 19.23 -4.80
CA SER A 193 2.56 20.67 -5.01
C SER A 193 3.38 20.99 -6.26
#